data_AF-A0A0L0W9U2-F1
#
_entry.id   AF-A0A0L0W9U2-F1
#
_cell.length_a   1.000
_cell.length_b   1.000
_cell.length_c   1.000
_cell.angle_alpha   90.00
_cell.angle_beta   90.00
_cell.angle_gamma   90.00
#
_symmetry.space_group_name_H-M   'P 1'
#
loop_
_entity.id
_entity.type
_entity.pdbx_description
1 polymer ?
#
loop_
_entity_poly.entity_id
_entity_poly.type
_entity_poly.pdbx_seq_one_letter_code
_entity_poly.pdbx_strand_id
1 'polypeptide(L)'
;MYYYDHFYYQNEIPADNKFYVLDSKQGDVNGDGILDDVFLIGTRPYGTESPFRDNITLVIQDGKKGRYIRVRLESNAGYNPTIFLGDFTGDKVDDILISIDSGGSGAIGYYYVYSALNNQPKKIFDYEKFNEEYKYEVNYRNNYKVEVVSKNLNKRYIIDIRYKGKEYLSEIYDANGKLKEPIKGDVMALSGLYPIDFERDGTYELYAIQRIIGRYNADGLGYVQTSLKWNGSRFIPFSQNVAIFG
;
A
#
# COMPACT_ATOMS: atom_id res chain seq x y z
N MET A 1 32.34 23.51 5.09
CA MET A 1 33.28 23.27 3.98
C MET A 1 32.47 22.56 2.91
N TYR A 2 32.18 23.27 1.83
CA TYR A 2 31.28 22.85 0.76
C TYR A 2 31.99 21.84 -0.15
N TYR A 3 31.35 20.71 -0.43
CA TYR A 3 31.66 19.92 -1.62
C TYR A 3 30.34 19.55 -2.30
N TYR A 4 30.13 20.21 -3.43
CA TYR A 4 29.14 19.86 -4.44
C TYR A 4 29.61 18.60 -5.15
N ASP A 5 28.78 17.55 -5.19
CA ASP A 5 28.98 16.46 -6.14
C ASP A 5 28.31 16.81 -7.46
N HIS A 6 29.12 16.78 -8.51
CA HIS A 6 28.74 17.08 -9.88
C HIS A 6 27.84 15.96 -10.43
N PHE A 7 26.57 16.28 -10.68
CA PHE A 7 25.71 15.49 -11.53
C PHE A 7 26.26 15.50 -12.96
N TYR A 8 26.72 14.35 -13.44
CA TYR A 8 26.88 14.12 -14.87
C TYR A 8 25.50 14.00 -15.50
N TYR A 9 25.06 15.06 -16.18
CA TYR A 9 24.00 14.98 -17.18
C TYR A 9 24.54 14.20 -18.38
N GLN A 10 24.11 12.95 -18.52
CA GLN A 10 24.17 12.26 -19.80
C GLN A 10 22.78 12.28 -20.39
N ASN A 11 22.61 13.12 -21.42
CA ASN A 11 21.42 13.19 -22.25
C ASN A 11 21.25 11.87 -23.01
N GLU A 12 20.41 10.97 -22.52
CA GLU A 12 19.77 9.97 -23.36
C GLU A 12 18.33 10.42 -23.63
N ILE A 13 18.11 10.83 -24.87
CA ILE A 13 16.78 11.08 -25.43
C ILE A 13 16.03 9.74 -25.38
N PRO A 14 14.77 9.69 -24.91
CA PRO A 14 14.18 8.48 -24.34
C PRO A 14 14.02 7.37 -25.37
N ALA A 15 14.20 6.13 -24.91
CA ALA A 15 13.68 4.95 -25.59
C ALA A 15 12.24 5.23 -26.04
N ASP A 16 11.96 4.89 -27.31
CA ASP A 16 10.64 4.91 -27.96
C ASP A 16 9.50 4.82 -26.93
N ASN A 17 8.55 5.77 -26.93
CA ASN A 17 7.39 5.85 -25.99
C ASN A 17 6.39 4.69 -26.19
N LYS A 18 6.92 3.48 -26.27
CA LYS A 18 6.21 2.23 -26.44
C LYS A 18 5.69 1.80 -25.09
N PHE A 19 4.38 1.64 -25.01
CA PHE A 19 3.74 1.01 -23.88
C PHE A 19 3.86 -0.51 -23.99
N TYR A 20 4.12 -1.14 -22.86
CA TYR A 20 4.20 -2.59 -22.70
C TYR A 20 3.10 -3.04 -21.75
N VAL A 21 2.50 -4.20 -22.00
CA VAL A 21 1.66 -4.87 -21.01
C VAL A 21 2.56 -5.30 -19.84
N LEU A 22 2.16 -4.91 -18.63
CA LEU A 22 2.87 -5.17 -17.38
C LEU A 22 2.20 -6.28 -16.59
N ASP A 23 0.86 -6.29 -16.57
CA ASP A 23 0.04 -7.41 -16.10
C ASP A 23 -1.28 -7.43 -16.88
N SER A 24 -1.93 -8.59 -16.91
CA SER A 24 -3.24 -8.79 -17.53
C SER A 24 -4.08 -9.78 -16.74
N LYS A 25 -5.39 -9.52 -16.68
CA LYS A 25 -6.42 -10.41 -16.14
C LYS A 25 -7.65 -10.37 -17.04
N GLN A 26 -8.50 -11.38 -16.91
CA GLN A 26 -9.77 -11.47 -17.60
C GLN A 26 -10.87 -11.80 -16.59
N GLY A 27 -11.97 -11.06 -16.62
CA GLY A 27 -13.08 -11.15 -15.65
C GLY A 27 -14.24 -10.28 -16.08
N ASP A 28 -15.45 -10.54 -15.57
CA ASP A 28 -16.59 -9.64 -15.80
C ASP A 28 -16.48 -8.46 -14.81
N VAL A 29 -15.95 -7.34 -15.29
CA VAL A 29 -15.74 -6.13 -14.47
C VAL A 29 -16.78 -5.05 -14.75
N ASN A 30 -17.63 -5.25 -15.76
CA ASN A 30 -18.63 -4.29 -16.19
C ASN A 30 -20.07 -4.73 -15.83
N GLY A 31 -20.28 -6.00 -15.48
CA GLY A 31 -21.52 -6.57 -14.96
C GLY A 31 -22.49 -7.07 -16.03
N ASP A 32 -22.03 -7.34 -17.25
CA ASP A 32 -22.88 -7.79 -18.36
C ASP A 32 -22.80 -9.30 -18.67
N GLY A 33 -22.05 -10.05 -17.84
CA GLY A 33 -21.86 -11.49 -17.93
C GLY A 33 -20.87 -11.94 -19.00
N ILE A 34 -20.21 -11.01 -19.71
CA ILE A 34 -19.18 -11.30 -20.71
C ILE A 34 -17.83 -10.89 -20.13
N LEU A 35 -16.83 -11.76 -20.28
CA LEU A 35 -15.49 -11.50 -19.78
C LEU A 35 -14.83 -10.33 -20.52
N ASP A 36 -14.27 -9.39 -19.76
CA ASP A 36 -13.48 -8.26 -20.24
C ASP A 36 -11.99 -8.53 -20.07
N ASP A 37 -11.16 -7.91 -20.90
CA ASP A 37 -9.70 -7.93 -20.72
C ASP A 37 -9.24 -6.68 -19.96
N VAL A 38 -8.51 -6.89 -18.86
CA VAL A 38 -7.99 -5.83 -18.00
C VAL A 38 -6.47 -5.86 -18.02
N PHE A 39 -5.85 -4.73 -18.35
CA PHE A 39 -4.40 -4.58 -18.48
C PHE A 39 -3.86 -3.45 -17.62
N LEU A 40 -2.67 -3.67 -17.07
CA LEU A 40 -1.77 -2.57 -16.74
C LEU A 40 -0.79 -2.43 -17.89
N ILE A 41 -0.69 -1.23 -18.45
CA ILE A 41 0.34 -0.89 -19.42
C ILE A 41 1.28 0.17 -18.84
N GLY A 42 2.51 0.24 -19.31
CA GLY A 42 3.42 1.34 -18.97
C GLY A 42 4.70 1.34 -19.79
N THR A 43 5.55 2.31 -19.54
CA THR A 43 6.84 2.52 -20.22
C THR A 43 8.00 1.89 -19.45
N ARG A 44 9.11 1.67 -20.14
CA ARG A 44 10.37 1.16 -19.58
C ARG A 44 11.48 2.20 -19.79
N PRO A 45 11.50 3.29 -18.99
CA PRO A 45 12.39 4.43 -19.25
C PRO A 45 13.88 4.08 -19.15
N TYR A 46 14.22 3.01 -18.43
CA TYR A 46 15.60 2.56 -18.20
C TYR A 46 15.90 1.21 -18.87
N GLY A 47 15.23 0.92 -20.00
CA GLY A 47 15.43 -0.32 -20.76
C GLY A 47 14.77 -1.57 -20.15
N THR A 48 15.01 -2.73 -20.76
CA THR A 48 14.37 -4.01 -20.39
C THR A 48 14.92 -4.63 -19.11
N GLU A 49 16.18 -4.37 -18.79
CA GLU A 49 16.88 -4.94 -17.63
C GLU A 49 16.45 -4.30 -16.31
N SER A 50 16.02 -3.04 -16.36
CA SER A 50 15.48 -2.37 -15.17
C SER A 50 14.09 -2.93 -14.85
N PRO A 51 13.79 -3.29 -13.59
CA PRO A 51 12.44 -3.68 -13.18
C PRO A 51 11.49 -2.48 -13.02
N PHE A 52 12.01 -1.24 -13.03
CA PHE A 52 11.20 -0.04 -12.87
C PHE A 52 10.28 0.19 -14.06
N ARG A 53 9.04 0.58 -13.78
CA ARG A 53 7.99 0.90 -14.76
C ARG A 53 7.45 2.30 -14.47
N ASP A 54 7.10 3.00 -15.54
CA ASP A 54 6.59 4.38 -15.47
C ASP A 54 5.34 4.51 -16.35
N ASN A 55 4.63 5.63 -16.24
CA ASN A 55 3.37 5.90 -16.95
C ASN A 55 2.35 4.76 -16.86
N ILE A 56 2.32 4.08 -15.71
CA ILE A 56 1.44 2.93 -15.48
C ILE A 56 -0.03 3.38 -15.62
N THR A 57 -0.76 2.73 -16.51
CA THR A 57 -2.14 3.09 -16.89
C THR A 57 -2.98 1.83 -16.89
N LEU A 58 -4.16 1.90 -16.25
CA LEU A 58 -5.17 0.85 -16.34
C LEU A 58 -5.89 0.96 -17.68
N VAL A 59 -6.05 -0.18 -18.36
CA VAL A 59 -6.84 -0.30 -19.59
C VAL A 59 -7.84 -1.43 -19.42
N ILE A 60 -9.10 -1.16 -19.75
CA ILE A 60 -10.18 -2.16 -19.76
C ILE A 60 -10.69 -2.25 -21.18
N GLN A 61 -10.79 -3.47 -21.72
CA GLN A 61 -11.39 -3.75 -23.02
C GLN A 61 -12.70 -4.51 -22.79
N ASP A 62 -13.81 -3.85 -23.12
CA ASP A 62 -15.17 -4.43 -23.09
C ASP A 62 -15.22 -5.65 -24.03
N GLY A 63 -15.46 -6.84 -23.49
CA GLY A 63 -15.47 -8.09 -24.26
C GLY A 63 -16.64 -8.20 -25.24
N LYS A 64 -17.73 -7.47 -24.98
CA LYS A 64 -18.94 -7.47 -25.80
C LYS A 64 -18.87 -6.48 -26.95
N LYS A 65 -18.35 -5.27 -26.69
CA LYS A 65 -18.34 -4.15 -27.64
C LYS A 65 -16.95 -3.86 -28.22
N GLY A 66 -15.89 -4.45 -27.67
CA GLY A 66 -14.50 -4.21 -28.04
C GLY A 66 -14.01 -2.80 -27.72
N ARG A 67 -14.70 -2.06 -26.84
CA ARG A 67 -14.35 -0.67 -26.49
C ARG A 67 -13.26 -0.65 -25.44
N TYR A 68 -12.36 0.32 -25.57
CA TYR A 68 -11.26 0.51 -24.60
C TYR A 68 -11.54 1.71 -23.71
N ILE A 69 -11.33 1.53 -22.41
CA ILE A 69 -11.34 2.59 -21.41
C ILE A 69 -9.95 2.67 -20.80
N ARG A 70 -9.40 3.88 -20.66
CA ARG A 70 -8.09 4.13 -20.06
C ARG A 70 -8.24 4.98 -18.81
N VAL A 71 -7.62 4.55 -17.72
CA VAL A 71 -7.63 5.27 -16.44
C VAL A 71 -6.18 5.58 -16.05
N ARG A 72 -5.88 6.86 -15.90
CA ARG A 72 -4.59 7.32 -15.38
C ARG A 72 -4.58 7.19 -13.85
N LEU A 73 -3.50 6.63 -13.33
CA LEU A 73 -3.26 6.55 -11.89
C LEU A 73 -2.50 7.79 -11.43
N GLU A 74 -2.75 8.27 -10.22
CA GLU A 74 -2.06 9.44 -9.67
C GLU A 74 -0.58 9.14 -9.39
N SER A 75 -0.31 8.06 -8.66
CA SER A 75 1.02 7.46 -8.53
C SER A 75 1.12 6.28 -9.48
N ASN A 76 1.90 6.45 -10.55
CA ASN A 76 1.92 5.59 -11.72
C ASN A 76 3.33 5.12 -12.13
N ALA A 77 4.28 5.14 -11.19
CA ALA A 77 5.65 4.71 -11.45
C ALA A 77 6.19 3.91 -10.26
N GLY A 78 6.83 2.77 -10.52
CA GLY A 78 7.30 1.89 -9.46
C GLY A 78 7.67 0.50 -9.97
N TYR A 79 7.56 -0.49 -9.10
CA TYR A 79 7.96 -1.87 -9.33
C TYR A 79 6.78 -2.82 -9.16
N ASN A 80 6.88 -4.00 -9.78
CA ASN A 80 5.91 -5.11 -9.67
C ASN A 80 4.42 -4.71 -9.79
N PRO A 81 4.02 -3.91 -10.81
CA PRO A 81 2.61 -3.57 -11.00
C PRO A 81 1.78 -4.83 -11.27
N THR A 82 0.70 -5.02 -10.51
CA THR A 82 -0.16 -6.21 -10.60
C THR A 82 -1.65 -5.85 -10.52
N ILE A 83 -2.48 -6.70 -11.12
CA ILE A 83 -3.94 -6.67 -11.07
C ILE A 83 -4.45 -7.89 -10.29
N PHE A 84 -5.38 -7.63 -9.38
CA PHE A 84 -6.29 -8.62 -8.84
C PHE A 84 -7.73 -8.24 -9.22
N LEU A 85 -8.52 -9.24 -9.63
CA LEU A 85 -9.95 -9.10 -9.90
C LEU A 85 -10.73 -9.88 -8.84
N GLY A 86 -11.74 -9.26 -8.26
CA GLY A 86 -12.67 -9.90 -7.33
C GLY A 86 -13.75 -8.94 -6.85
N ASP A 87 -14.87 -9.47 -6.39
CA ASP A 87 -16.00 -8.68 -5.88
C ASP A 87 -15.66 -8.06 -4.52
N PHE A 88 -15.40 -6.75 -4.44
CA PHE A 88 -15.21 -6.05 -3.16
C PHE A 88 -16.47 -5.32 -2.71
N THR A 89 -17.40 -5.05 -3.63
CA THR A 89 -18.60 -4.24 -3.35
C THR A 89 -19.83 -5.06 -2.97
N GLY A 90 -19.77 -6.38 -3.12
CA GLY A 90 -20.83 -7.34 -2.84
C GLY A 90 -21.88 -7.45 -3.95
N ASP A 91 -21.65 -6.85 -5.12
CA ASP A 91 -22.60 -6.80 -6.23
C ASP A 91 -22.42 -7.93 -7.26
N LYS A 92 -21.46 -8.85 -6.99
CA LYS A 92 -21.09 -9.99 -7.84
C LYS A 92 -20.45 -9.62 -9.18
N VAL A 93 -19.96 -8.40 -9.31
CA VAL A 93 -19.11 -7.95 -10.41
C VAL A 93 -17.68 -7.78 -9.89
N ASP A 94 -16.68 -8.20 -10.67
CA ASP A 94 -15.29 -8.07 -10.24
C ASP A 94 -14.88 -6.60 -10.22
N ASP A 95 -14.40 -6.11 -9.07
CA ASP A 95 -13.66 -4.85 -9.00
C ASP A 95 -12.15 -5.11 -9.20
N ILE A 96 -11.42 -4.04 -9.52
CA ILE A 96 -10.04 -4.09 -9.98
C ILE A 96 -9.14 -3.51 -8.89
N LEU A 97 -8.37 -4.36 -8.20
CA LEU A 97 -7.29 -3.93 -7.31
C LEU A 97 -5.98 -3.84 -8.10
N ILE A 98 -5.36 -2.66 -8.05
CA ILE A 98 -4.03 -2.38 -8.61
C ILE A 98 -3.05 -2.22 -7.44
N SER A 99 -1.90 -2.89 -7.55
CA SER A 99 -0.79 -2.76 -6.60
C SER A 99 0.50 -2.39 -7.34
N ILE A 100 1.25 -1.41 -6.83
CA ILE A 100 2.55 -0.98 -7.36
C ILE A 100 3.50 -0.73 -6.18
N ASP A 101 4.66 -1.36 -6.17
CA ASP A 101 5.67 -1.09 -5.14
C ASP A 101 6.38 0.24 -5.44
N SER A 102 6.48 1.15 -4.47
CA SER A 102 7.19 2.42 -4.67
C SER A 102 8.70 2.23 -4.84
N GLY A 103 9.24 1.13 -4.28
CA GLY A 103 10.66 0.94 -4.04
C GLY A 103 11.17 1.67 -2.78
N GLY A 104 12.47 1.55 -2.51
CA GLY A 104 13.13 2.16 -1.36
C GLY A 104 12.97 1.39 -0.03
N SER A 105 13.63 1.87 1.03
CA SER A 105 13.68 1.20 2.35
C SER A 105 12.39 1.33 3.19
N GLY A 106 11.48 2.20 2.75
CA GLY A 106 10.16 2.38 3.35
C GLY A 106 9.23 1.19 3.10
N ALA A 107 9.49 0.41 2.04
CA ALA A 107 8.61 -0.66 1.56
C ALA A 107 7.15 -0.18 1.41
N ILE A 108 6.97 1.01 0.81
CA ILE A 108 5.66 1.62 0.57
C ILE A 108 5.10 1.05 -0.75
N GLY A 109 3.78 0.92 -0.82
CA GLY A 109 3.08 0.59 -2.06
C GLY A 109 1.98 1.59 -2.39
N TYR A 110 1.68 1.70 -3.68
CA TYR A 110 0.57 2.46 -4.23
C TYR A 110 -0.54 1.49 -4.60
N TYR A 111 -1.73 1.74 -4.05
CA TYR A 111 -2.86 0.83 -4.17
C TYR A 111 -4.14 1.58 -4.52
N TYR A 112 -4.87 1.02 -5.47
CA TYR A 112 -6.16 1.55 -5.91
C TYR A 112 -7.14 0.41 -6.11
N VAL A 113 -8.41 0.64 -5.76
CA VAL A 113 -9.50 -0.24 -6.16
C VAL A 113 -10.44 0.55 -7.04
N TYR A 114 -10.80 -0.01 -8.20
CA TYR A 114 -11.76 0.56 -9.13
C TYR A 114 -12.92 -0.39 -9.36
N SER A 115 -14.15 0.11 -9.23
CA SER A 115 -15.32 -0.55 -9.82
C SER A 115 -15.49 -0.05 -11.24
N ALA A 116 -15.65 -0.95 -12.22
CA ALA A 116 -15.86 -0.61 -13.63
C ALA A 116 -17.30 -0.87 -14.10
N LEU A 117 -18.21 -1.11 -13.16
CA LEU A 117 -19.62 -1.41 -13.40
C LEU A 117 -20.23 -0.48 -14.46
N ASN A 118 -20.96 -1.06 -15.42
CA ASN A 118 -21.57 -0.35 -16.54
C ASN A 118 -20.59 0.46 -17.40
N ASN A 119 -19.34 -0.03 -17.55
CA ASN A 119 -18.29 0.65 -18.31
C ASN A 119 -17.95 2.05 -17.76
N GLN A 120 -18.10 2.28 -16.45
CA GLN A 120 -17.81 3.56 -15.79
C GLN A 120 -16.82 3.38 -14.64
N PRO A 121 -15.51 3.32 -14.94
CA PRO A 121 -14.48 3.17 -13.91
C PRO A 121 -14.55 4.28 -12.86
N LYS A 122 -14.78 3.88 -11.62
CA LYS A 122 -14.82 4.74 -10.45
C LYS A 122 -13.80 4.23 -9.43
N LYS A 123 -12.87 5.09 -9.03
CA LYS A 123 -11.95 4.80 -7.92
C LYS A 123 -12.74 4.74 -6.61
N ILE A 124 -12.73 3.59 -5.96
CA ILE A 124 -13.43 3.32 -4.69
C ILE A 124 -12.47 3.14 -3.49
N PHE A 125 -11.17 2.93 -3.75
CA PHE A 125 -10.10 3.00 -2.75
C PHE A 125 -8.88 3.74 -3.32
N ASP A 126 -8.21 4.49 -2.45
CA ASP A 126 -7.02 5.26 -2.76
C ASP A 126 -6.05 5.21 -1.56
N TYR A 127 -4.84 4.70 -1.78
CA TYR A 127 -3.84 4.55 -0.73
C TYR A 127 -3.43 5.88 -0.08
N GLU A 128 -3.40 6.99 -0.82
CA GLU A 128 -3.01 8.29 -0.28
C GLU A 128 -4.07 8.78 0.69
N LYS A 129 -5.35 8.69 0.30
CA LYS A 129 -6.48 9.01 1.19
C LYS A 129 -6.51 8.12 2.43
N PHE A 130 -6.18 6.83 2.28
CA PHE A 130 -6.06 5.93 3.43
C PHE A 130 -4.96 6.40 4.39
N ASN A 131 -3.77 6.73 3.89
CA ASN A 131 -2.65 7.19 4.71
C ASN A 131 -2.94 8.55 5.40
N GLU A 132 -3.66 9.44 4.72
CA GLU A 132 -4.11 10.71 5.29
C GLU A 132 -5.20 10.53 6.35
N GLU A 133 -6.12 9.58 6.14
CA GLU A 133 -7.16 9.28 7.10
C GLU A 133 -6.53 8.61 8.32
N TYR A 134 -5.88 7.45 8.20
CA TYR A 134 -5.41 6.68 9.35
C TYR A 134 -4.03 7.11 9.85
N LYS A 135 -4.03 8.08 10.77
CA LYS A 135 -2.80 8.60 11.40
C LYS A 135 -2.53 7.95 12.76
N TYR A 136 -1.23 7.84 13.08
CA TYR A 136 -0.77 7.23 14.31
C TYR A 136 0.17 8.15 15.10
N GLU A 137 0.25 7.89 16.40
CA GLU A 137 1.33 8.38 17.26
C GLU A 137 2.07 7.20 17.87
N VAL A 138 3.40 7.23 17.80
CA VAL A 138 4.25 6.20 18.40
C VAL A 138 5.15 6.86 19.43
N ASN A 139 4.95 6.51 20.70
CA ASN A 139 5.65 7.13 21.82
C ASN A 139 6.28 6.06 22.69
N TYR A 140 7.58 6.16 22.92
CA TYR A 140 8.23 5.32 23.92
C TYR A 140 7.71 5.70 25.31
N ARG A 141 7.56 4.70 26.16
CA ARG A 141 7.12 4.80 27.55
C ARG A 141 8.11 4.08 28.45
N ASN A 142 8.10 4.42 29.74
CA ASN A 142 8.87 3.71 30.76
C ASN A 142 8.55 2.21 30.78
N ASN A 143 9.45 1.45 31.39
CA ASN A 143 9.35 0.00 31.57
C ASN A 143 9.35 -0.78 30.25
N TYR A 144 10.18 -0.33 29.30
CA TYR A 144 10.43 -1.00 28.01
C TYR A 144 9.17 -1.16 27.15
N LYS A 145 8.36 -0.10 27.09
CA LYS A 145 7.09 -0.09 26.38
C LYS A 145 7.11 0.95 25.26
N VAL A 146 6.45 0.63 24.15
CA VAL A 146 6.11 1.60 23.12
C VAL A 146 4.60 1.65 22.98
N GLU A 147 4.04 2.85 23.09
CA GLU A 147 2.63 3.10 22.87
C GLU A 147 2.38 3.50 21.42
N VAL A 148 1.44 2.83 20.77
CA VAL A 148 0.96 3.15 19.42
C VAL A 148 -0.50 3.54 19.51
N VAL A 149 -0.82 4.79 19.15
CA VAL A 149 -2.17 5.34 19.20
C VAL A 149 -2.69 5.52 17.79
N SER A 150 -3.77 4.81 17.44
CA SER A 150 -4.53 5.08 16.21
C SER A 150 -5.51 6.20 16.49
N LYS A 151 -5.27 7.38 15.90
CA LYS A 151 -6.06 8.59 16.20
C LYS A 151 -7.51 8.43 15.76
N ASN A 152 -7.71 7.99 14.53
CA ASN A 152 -9.03 7.93 13.89
C ASN A 152 -9.91 6.84 14.49
N LEU A 153 -9.32 5.71 14.89
CA LEU A 153 -10.05 4.61 15.52
C LEU A 153 -10.12 4.73 17.04
N ASN A 154 -9.47 5.74 17.63
CA ASN A 154 -9.34 5.92 19.08
C ASN A 154 -8.86 4.63 19.79
N LYS A 155 -7.91 3.92 19.16
CA LYS A 155 -7.33 2.68 19.68
C LYS A 155 -5.92 2.93 20.20
N ARG A 156 -5.54 2.18 21.23
CA ARG A 156 -4.24 2.25 21.86
C ARG A 156 -3.66 0.85 22.00
N TYR A 157 -2.42 0.70 21.57
CA TYR A 157 -1.65 -0.54 21.68
C TYR A 157 -0.38 -0.29 22.46
N ILE A 158 0.06 -1.28 23.21
CA ILE A 158 1.31 -1.25 23.96
C ILE A 158 2.17 -2.43 23.49
N ILE A 159 3.33 -2.11 22.93
CA ILE A 159 4.35 -3.09 22.54
C ILE A 159 5.36 -3.19 23.68
N ASP A 160 5.61 -4.40 24.16
CA ASP A 160 6.73 -4.69 25.05
C ASP A 160 7.98 -4.95 24.21
N ILE A 161 8.98 -4.08 24.32
CA ILE A 161 10.19 -4.13 23.49
C ILE A 161 11.36 -4.84 24.19
N ARG A 162 11.12 -5.59 25.28
CA ARG A 162 12.21 -6.32 25.96
C ARG A 162 12.95 -7.30 25.05
N TYR A 163 12.28 -7.82 24.02
CA TYR A 163 12.87 -8.72 23.02
C TYR A 163 14.01 -8.07 22.22
N LYS A 164 14.13 -6.73 22.20
CA LYS A 164 15.22 -6.00 21.52
C LYS A 164 16.59 -6.18 22.20
N GLY A 165 16.64 -6.75 23.40
CA GLY A 165 17.88 -7.09 24.08
C GLY A 165 18.51 -5.93 24.86
N LYS A 166 19.43 -6.27 25.76
CA LYS A 166 19.99 -5.33 26.75
C LYS A 166 20.74 -4.18 26.10
N GLU A 167 21.50 -4.43 25.04
CA GLU A 167 22.32 -3.42 24.34
C GLU A 167 21.43 -2.27 23.86
N TYR A 168 20.43 -2.58 23.04
CA TYR A 168 19.45 -1.62 22.54
C TYR A 168 18.71 -0.88 23.68
N LEU A 169 18.21 -1.63 24.68
CA LEU A 169 17.41 -1.02 25.76
C LEU A 169 18.25 -0.13 26.67
N SER A 170 19.52 -0.46 26.87
CA SER A 170 20.43 0.33 27.72
C SER A 170 20.77 1.68 27.11
N GLU A 171 20.61 1.87 25.80
CA GLU A 171 20.72 3.18 25.16
C GLU A 171 19.55 4.08 25.56
N ILE A 172 18.34 3.52 25.61
CA ILE A 172 17.07 4.25 25.74
C ILE A 172 16.64 4.46 27.21
N TYR A 173 16.94 3.49 28.07
CA TYR A 173 16.43 3.43 29.45
C TYR A 173 17.56 3.47 30.48
N ASP A 174 17.28 4.04 31.65
CA ASP A 174 18.15 3.91 32.82
C ASP A 174 18.01 2.54 33.50
N ALA A 175 18.79 2.31 34.56
CA ALA A 175 18.79 1.04 35.29
C ALA A 175 17.44 0.70 35.97
N ASN A 176 16.55 1.69 36.14
CA ASN A 176 15.21 1.51 36.70
C ASN A 176 14.14 1.35 35.62
N GLY A 177 14.51 1.29 34.34
CA GLY A 177 13.57 1.20 33.22
C GLY A 177 12.88 2.52 32.89
N LYS A 178 13.38 3.67 33.39
CA LYS A 178 12.85 4.99 33.03
C LYS A 178 13.53 5.47 31.75
N LEU A 179 12.75 6.10 30.86
CA LEU A 179 13.31 6.76 29.68
C LEU A 179 14.32 7.82 30.08
N LYS A 180 15.47 7.82 29.42
CA LYS A 180 16.48 8.87 29.60
C LYS A 180 16.02 10.19 28.99
N GLU A 181 15.30 10.13 27.87
CA GLU A 181 14.71 11.26 27.18
C GLU A 181 13.43 10.83 26.42
N PRO A 182 12.54 11.76 26.05
CA PRO A 182 11.38 11.44 25.22
C PRO A 182 11.80 10.95 23.82
N ILE A 183 11.26 9.81 23.40
CA ILE A 183 11.50 9.24 22.06
C ILE A 183 10.17 9.00 21.37
N LYS A 184 10.12 9.38 20.09
CA LYS A 184 9.01 9.09 19.18
C LYS A 184 9.46 8.11 18.11
N GLY A 185 8.55 7.23 17.73
CA GLY A 185 8.63 6.45 16.50
C GLY A 185 7.65 7.00 15.47
N ASP A 186 7.34 6.19 14.46
CA ASP A 186 6.32 6.51 13.47
C ASP A 186 5.63 5.25 12.93
N VAL A 187 4.52 5.44 12.23
CA VAL A 187 3.90 4.41 11.40
C VAL A 187 4.02 4.85 9.94
N MET A 188 4.69 4.02 9.15
CA MET A 188 4.92 4.29 7.73
C MET A 188 3.60 4.29 6.95
N ALA A 189 3.66 4.86 5.74
CA ALA A 189 2.61 4.69 4.74
C ALA A 189 2.36 3.20 4.44
N LEU A 190 1.22 2.93 3.79
CA LEU A 190 0.79 1.59 3.42
C LEU A 190 1.92 0.77 2.77
N SER A 191 2.28 -0.34 3.40
CA SER A 191 3.30 -1.27 2.91
C SER A 191 2.71 -2.48 2.20
N GLY A 192 1.42 -2.71 2.37
CA GLY A 192 0.71 -3.87 1.83
C GLY A 192 -0.79 -3.65 1.88
N LEU A 193 -1.47 -4.06 0.82
CA LEU A 193 -2.93 -4.16 0.75
C LEU A 193 -3.28 -5.47 0.07
N TYR A 194 -3.95 -6.36 0.80
CA TYR A 194 -4.27 -7.69 0.31
C TYR A 194 -5.78 -7.90 0.25
N PRO A 195 -6.32 -8.45 -0.84
CA PRO A 195 -7.70 -8.88 -0.90
C PRO A 195 -7.85 -10.17 -0.09
N ILE A 196 -8.73 -10.17 0.92
CA ILE A 196 -9.00 -11.33 1.75
C ILE A 196 -10.52 -11.48 1.87
N ASP A 197 -11.05 -12.62 1.46
CA ASP A 197 -12.44 -13.02 1.75
C ASP A 197 -12.45 -13.71 3.12
N PHE A 198 -12.71 -12.94 4.19
CA PHE A 198 -12.63 -13.46 5.56
C PHE A 198 -13.77 -14.44 5.86
N GLU A 199 -14.97 -14.14 5.37
CA GLU A 199 -16.19 -14.91 5.59
C GLU A 199 -16.38 -16.10 4.62
N ARG A 200 -15.60 -16.18 3.54
CA ARG A 200 -15.70 -17.17 2.45
C ARG A 200 -17.04 -17.07 1.71
N ASP A 201 -17.57 -15.87 1.54
CA ASP A 201 -18.85 -15.61 0.87
C ASP A 201 -18.67 -15.07 -0.57
N GLY A 202 -17.43 -14.99 -1.03
CA GLY A 202 -17.05 -14.50 -2.35
C GLY A 202 -16.97 -12.98 -2.43
N THR A 203 -17.13 -12.26 -1.32
CA THR A 203 -16.85 -10.82 -1.24
C THR A 203 -15.53 -10.59 -0.53
N TYR A 204 -14.67 -9.75 -1.10
CA TYR A 204 -13.33 -9.49 -0.60
C TYR A 204 -13.28 -8.22 0.27
N GLU A 205 -12.66 -8.35 1.44
CA GLU A 205 -12.19 -7.25 2.26
C GLU A 205 -10.76 -6.83 1.87
N LEU A 206 -10.35 -5.66 2.37
CA LEU A 206 -8.98 -5.18 2.27
C LEU A 206 -8.23 -5.39 3.59
N TYR A 207 -7.12 -6.10 3.54
CA TYR A 207 -6.19 -6.24 4.64
C TYR A 207 -4.97 -5.33 4.45
N ALA A 208 -4.99 -4.19 5.15
CA ALA A 208 -3.98 -3.15 5.10
C ALA A 208 -2.88 -3.38 6.14
N ILE A 209 -1.62 -3.22 5.73
CA ILE A 209 -0.44 -3.34 6.58
C ILE A 209 0.35 -2.04 6.54
N GLN A 210 0.70 -1.50 7.71
CA GLN A 210 1.60 -0.36 7.88
C GLN A 210 2.69 -0.70 8.90
N ARG A 211 3.95 -0.43 8.56
CA ARG A 211 5.10 -0.73 9.44
C ARG A 211 5.22 0.29 10.56
N ILE A 212 5.40 -0.20 11.79
CA ILE A 212 5.73 0.62 12.96
C ILE A 212 7.25 0.67 13.07
N ILE A 213 7.80 1.88 13.09
CA ILE A 213 9.24 2.14 13.24
C ILE A 213 9.54 2.86 14.54
N GLY A 214 10.72 2.59 15.09
CA GLY A 214 11.25 3.19 16.29
C GLY A 214 12.12 4.41 15.99
N ARG A 215 13.35 4.41 16.51
CA ARG A 215 14.25 5.58 16.46
C ARG A 215 14.70 5.96 15.05
N TYR A 216 14.65 5.02 14.11
CA TYR A 216 15.05 5.17 12.71
C TYR A 216 14.31 4.13 11.84
N ASN A 217 14.30 4.31 10.52
CA ASN A 217 13.51 3.47 9.60
C ASN A 217 13.78 1.96 9.69
N ALA A 218 15.03 1.57 9.96
CA ALA A 218 15.42 0.16 10.12
C ALA A 218 15.08 -0.41 11.51
N ASP A 219 14.68 0.42 12.48
CA ASP A 219 14.24 -0.01 13.80
C ASP A 219 12.76 -0.46 13.76
N GLY A 220 12.49 -1.60 13.14
CA GLY A 220 11.14 -2.15 13.06
C GLY A 220 10.61 -2.58 14.43
N LEU A 221 9.43 -2.09 14.83
CA LEU A 221 8.76 -2.46 16.07
C LEU A 221 7.58 -3.43 15.85
N GLY A 222 7.12 -3.55 14.61
CA GLY A 222 5.98 -4.39 14.24
C GLY A 222 5.17 -3.77 13.11
N TYR A 223 3.89 -4.12 13.06
CA TYR A 223 2.96 -3.66 12.05
C TYR A 223 1.60 -3.32 12.66
N VAL A 224 1.01 -2.23 12.21
CA VAL A 224 -0.44 -2.05 12.33
C VAL A 224 -1.09 -2.80 11.19
N GLN A 225 -2.03 -3.67 11.52
CA GLN A 225 -2.81 -4.46 10.57
C GLN A 225 -4.26 -4.05 10.69
N THR A 226 -4.86 -3.55 9.61
CA THR A 226 -6.23 -3.03 9.59
C THR A 226 -7.03 -3.76 8.52
N SER A 227 -8.11 -4.42 8.90
CA SER A 227 -9.05 -5.03 7.95
C SER A 227 -10.21 -4.08 7.69
N LEU A 228 -10.49 -3.81 6.40
CA LEU A 228 -11.55 -2.92 5.95
C LEU A 228 -12.55 -3.67 5.08
N LYS A 229 -13.83 -3.37 5.28
CA LYS A 229 -14.93 -3.92 4.49
C LYS A 229 -15.70 -2.82 3.80
N TRP A 230 -16.26 -3.11 2.62
CA TRP A 230 -17.14 -2.19 1.94
C TRP A 230 -18.45 -2.03 2.71
N ASN A 231 -18.93 -0.79 2.87
CA ASN A 231 -20.21 -0.52 3.55
C ASN A 231 -21.33 -0.04 2.60
N GLY A 232 -21.14 -0.21 1.28
CA GLY A 232 -22.00 0.36 0.24
C GLY A 232 -21.53 1.70 -0.31
N SER A 233 -20.57 2.38 0.34
CA SER A 233 -20.08 3.70 -0.09
C SER A 233 -18.57 3.88 -0.04
N ARG A 234 -17.91 3.30 0.97
CA ARG A 234 -16.46 3.32 1.15
C ARG A 234 -16.02 2.11 1.96
N PHE A 235 -14.73 1.80 1.90
CA PHE A 235 -14.11 0.84 2.82
C PHE A 235 -14.02 1.43 4.22
N ILE A 236 -14.51 0.70 5.21
CA ILE A 236 -14.45 1.07 6.64
C ILE A 236 -13.74 -0.02 7.44
N PRO A 237 -12.90 0.34 8.43
CA PRO A 237 -12.25 -0.64 9.29
C PRO A 237 -13.27 -1.40 10.14
N PHE A 238 -13.16 -2.72 10.18
CA PHE A 238 -13.91 -3.57 11.12
C PHE A 238 -12.99 -4.26 12.12
N SER A 239 -11.70 -4.40 11.80
CA SER A 239 -10.69 -4.93 12.71
C SER A 239 -9.39 -4.12 12.62
N GLN A 240 -8.70 -3.99 13.74
CA GLN A 240 -7.32 -3.50 13.75
C GLN A 240 -6.57 -4.16 14.91
N ASN A 241 -5.36 -4.62 14.63
CA ASN A 241 -4.45 -5.21 15.59
C ASN A 241 -3.02 -4.73 15.34
N VAL A 242 -2.14 -4.95 16.31
CA VAL A 242 -0.71 -4.73 16.18
C VAL A 242 -0.01 -6.09 16.26
N ALA A 243 0.81 -6.39 15.25
CA ALA A 243 1.65 -7.59 15.20
C ALA A 243 3.10 -7.22 15.47
N ILE A 244 3.80 -8.04 16.24
CA ILE A 244 5.21 -7.85 16.60
C ILE A 244 6.03 -9.11 16.26
N PHE A 245 7.34 -8.94 16.12
CA PHE A 245 8.27 -10.06 15.95
C PHE A 245 8.44 -10.81 17.29
N GLY A 246 8.57 -12.14 17.22
CA GLY A 246 8.73 -13.02 18.38
C GLY A 246 10.18 -13.35 18.70
#